data_AF-A0A3L7QIM5-F1
#
_entry.id   AF-A0A3L7QIM5-F1
#
_cell.length_a   1.000
_cell.length_b   1.000
_cell.length_c   1.000
_cell.angle_alpha   90.00
_cell.angle_beta   90.00
_cell.angle_gamma   90.00
#
_symmetry.space_group_name_H-M   'P 1'
#
loop_
_entity.id
_entity.type
_entity.pdbx_description
1 polymer ?
#
loop_
_entity_poly.entity_id
_entity_poly.type
_entity_poly.pdbx_seq_one_letter_code
_entity_poly.pdbx_strand_id
1 'polypeptide(L)' 'MAIMDVQGYLNLVPTLRSLPGGYLWSSYDSQADTLYVNFKKPACATDSELTPDDIIVRYEGNEIIGLTILHASKR' A
#
# COMPACT_ATOMS: atom_id res chain seq x y z
N MET A 1 -10.71 7.18 -23.42
CA MET A 1 -11.26 7.46 -22.08
C MET A 1 -10.86 6.30 -21.19
N ALA A 2 -10.17 6.54 -20.07
CA ALA A 2 -9.92 5.48 -19.11
C ALA A 2 -11.28 5.08 -18.51
N ILE A 3 -11.73 3.86 -18.80
CA ILE A 3 -12.87 3.27 -18.09
C ILE A 3 -12.34 3.00 -16.68
N MET A 4 -12.73 3.85 -15.74
CA MET A 4 -12.38 3.64 -14.35
C MET A 4 -13.10 2.38 -13.89
N ASP A 5 -12.34 1.35 -13.51
CA ASP A 5 -12.91 0.13 -12.94
C ASP A 5 -13.43 0.43 -11.53
N VAL A 6 -14.67 0.92 -11.46
CA VAL A 6 -15.33 1.27 -10.19
C VAL A 6 -15.39 0.06 -9.26
N GLN A 7 -15.50 -1.17 -9.78
CA GLN A 7 -15.58 -2.38 -8.96
C GLN A 7 -14.28 -2.62 -8.18
N GLY A 8 -13.12 -2.42 -8.82
CA GLY A 8 -11.83 -2.47 -8.15
C GLY A 8 -11.74 -1.52 -6.94
N TYR A 9 -12.30 -0.31 -7.05
CA TYR A 9 -12.32 0.66 -5.95
C TYR A 9 -13.34 0.32 -4.84
N LEU A 10 -14.46 -0.32 -5.17
CA LEU A 10 -15.44 -0.75 -4.16
C LEU A 10 -14.84 -1.78 -3.19
N ASN A 11 -13.91 -2.61 -3.68
CA ASN A 11 -13.18 -3.58 -2.84
C ASN A 11 -12.23 -2.92 -1.82
N LEU A 12 -11.85 -1.65 -2.02
CA LEU A 12 -11.02 -0.90 -1.07
C LEU A 12 -11.82 -0.34 0.12
N VAL A 13 -13.14 -0.18 -0.03
CA VAL A 13 -14.02 0.40 1.01
C VAL A 13 -13.87 -0.31 2.37
N PRO A 14 -13.97 -1.65 2.50
CA PRO A 14 -13.79 -2.32 3.79
C PRO A 14 -12.39 -2.11 4.37
N THR A 15 -11.35 -2.17 3.53
CA THR A 15 -9.97 -1.96 3.95
C THR A 15 -9.77 -0.55 4.50
N LEU A 16 -10.24 0.48 3.79
CA LEU A 16 -10.16 1.86 4.25
C LEU A 16 -10.90 2.08 5.57
N ARG A 17 -12.08 1.45 5.75
CA ARG A 17 -12.83 1.53 7.02
C ARG A 17 -12.12 0.90 8.21
N SER A 18 -11.24 -0.07 7.98
CA SER A 18 -10.45 -0.70 9.04
C SER A 18 -9.18 0.08 9.42
N LEU A 19 -8.74 1.01 8.57
CA LEU A 19 -7.56 1.82 8.86
C LEU A 19 -7.90 2.92 9.89
N PRO A 20 -7.06 3.14 10.93
CA PRO A 20 -7.32 4.16 11.95
C PRO A 20 -7.56 5.56 11.40
N GLY A 21 -6.89 5.92 10.30
CA GLY A 21 -7.05 7.21 9.63
C GLY A 21 -8.20 7.28 8.63
N GLY A 22 -8.73 6.14 8.17
CA GLY A 22 -9.74 6.10 7.10
C GLY A 22 -9.21 6.52 5.72
N TYR A 23 -7.90 6.64 5.55
CA TYR A 23 -7.25 7.05 4.31
C TYR A 23 -5.97 6.25 4.07
N LEU A 24 -5.52 6.24 2.81
CA LEU A 24 -4.20 5.77 2.40
C LEU A 24 -3.69 6.67 1.26
N TRP A 25 -2.37 6.67 1.07
CA TRP A 25 -1.75 7.24 -0.12
C TRP A 25 -1.01 6.16 -0.88
N SER A 26 -1.36 6.00 -2.16
CA SER A 26 -0.72 5.02 -3.03
C SER A 26 -0.09 5.67 -4.25
N SER A 27 1.04 5.13 -4.68
CA SER A 27 1.68 5.48 -5.95
C SER A 27 2.26 4.23 -6.59
N TYR A 28 1.96 4.02 -7.87
CA TYR A 28 2.53 2.94 -8.66
C TYR A 28 3.69 3.46 -9.50
N ASP A 29 4.86 2.86 -9.32
CA ASP A 29 6.04 3.10 -10.14
C ASP A 29 6.12 2.03 -11.23
N SER A 30 5.82 2.43 -12.46
CA SER A 30 5.84 1.54 -13.62
C SER A 30 7.25 1.11 -14.05
N GLN A 31 8.31 1.85 -13.69
CA GLN A 31 9.68 1.46 -14.02
C GLN A 31 10.18 0.36 -13.10
N ALA A 32 9.83 0.44 -11.82
CA ALA A 32 10.20 -0.53 -10.80
C ALA A 32 9.17 -1.68 -10.64
N ASP A 33 8.03 -1.63 -11.34
CA ASP A 33 6.89 -2.56 -11.16
C ASP A 33 6.50 -2.70 -9.66
N THR A 34 6.36 -1.55 -9.00
CA THR A 34 6.23 -1.48 -7.54
C THR A 34 5.09 -0.55 -7.12
N LEU A 35 4.22 -1.02 -6.23
CA LEU A 35 3.16 -0.23 -5.61
C LEU A 35 3.55 0.16 -4.18
N TYR A 36 3.66 1.46 -3.94
CA TYR A 36 3.88 2.02 -2.60
C TYR A 36 2.53 2.39 -1.98
N VAL A 37 2.30 1.99 -0.73
CA VAL A 37 1.10 2.32 0.05
C VAL A 37 1.55 2.90 1.39
N ASN A 38 1.01 4.06 1.77
CA ASN A 38 1.28 4.70 3.05
C ASN A 38 -0.03 4.90 3.81
N PHE A 39 -0.04 4.54 5.09
CA PHE A 39 -1.19 4.73 5.99
C PHE A 39 -1.02 5.96 6.89
N LYS A 40 0.19 6.52 6.95
CA LYS A 40 0.54 7.72 7.71
C LYS A 40 1.30 8.72 6.84
N LYS A 41 1.20 10.02 7.12
CA LYS A 41 2.08 11.05 6.55
C LYS A 41 2.52 12.06 7.63
N PRO A 42 3.83 12.36 7.75
CA PRO A 42 4.95 11.72 7.04
C PRO A 42 5.13 10.25 7.48
N ALA A 43 5.53 9.37 6.54
CA ALA A 43 5.78 7.95 6.79
C ALA A 43 7.27 7.71 7.02
N CYS A 44 7.74 7.94 8.24
CA CYS A 44 9.12 7.65 8.64
C CYS A 44 9.19 6.25 9.25
N ALA A 45 9.56 5.26 8.44
CA ALA A 45 9.73 3.90 8.94
C ALA A 45 10.98 3.83 9.82
N THR A 46 10.86 3.21 10.98
CA THR A 46 12.01 2.84 11.82
C THR A 46 12.51 1.44 11.49
N ASP A 47 11.65 0.58 10.93
CA ASP A 47 11.98 -0.80 10.58
C ASP A 47 11.18 -1.28 9.35
N SER A 48 11.63 -2.38 8.74
CA SER A 48 10.93 -3.02 7.63
C SER A 48 11.24 -4.51 7.51
N GLU A 49 10.27 -5.28 7.06
CA GLU A 49 10.40 -6.72 6.83
C GLU A 49 9.99 -7.08 5.39
N LEU A 50 10.83 -7.85 4.69
CA LEU A 50 10.46 -8.46 3.41
C LEU A 50 9.80 -9.81 3.66
N THR A 51 8.56 -9.95 3.20
CA THR A 51 7.79 -11.19 3.29
C THR A 51 8.08 -12.13 2.11
N PRO A 52 7.77 -13.44 2.22
CA PRO A 52 7.89 -14.38 1.09
C PRO A 52 7.02 -14.03 -0.12
N ASP A 53 5.98 -13.20 0.07
CA ASP A 53 5.07 -12.77 -0.98
C ASP A 53 5.57 -11.53 -1.74
N ASP A 54 6.86 -11.18 -1.65
CA ASP A 54 7.45 -9.99 -2.27
C ASP A 54 6.81 -8.66 -1.82
N ILE A 55 6.36 -8.61 -0.56
CA ILE A 55 5.82 -7.41 0.08
C ILE A 55 6.76 -6.99 1.20
N ILE A 56 7.21 -5.74 1.15
CA ILE A 56 7.94 -5.10 2.26
C ILE A 56 6.92 -4.40 3.15
N VAL A 57 6.82 -4.84 4.40
CA VAL A 57 6.00 -4.19 5.43
C VAL A 57 6.87 -3.14 6.13
N ARG A 58 6.37 -1.91 6.23
CA ARG A 58 7.09 -0.78 6.85
C ARG A 58 6.48 -0.46 8.21
N TYR A 59 7.34 -0.36 9.22
CA TYR A 59 6.93 -0.15 10.60
C TYR A 59 7.48 1.14 11.18
N GLU A 60 6.72 1.76 12.08
CA GLU A 60 7.20 2.77 13.03
C GLU A 60 6.93 2.24 14.44
N GLY A 61 7.98 1.79 15.12
CA GLY A 61 7.83 0.95 16.32
C GLY A 61 7.06 -0.33 16.00
N ASN A 62 5.90 -0.51 16.62
CA ASN A 62 5.04 -1.68 16.43
C ASN A 62 3.86 -1.42 15.48
N GLU A 63 3.77 -0.22 14.88
CA GLU A 63 2.69 0.16 13.99
C GLU A 63 3.08 -0.03 12.53
N ILE A 64 2.23 -0.69 11.73
CA ILE A 64 2.41 -0.77 10.27
C ILE A 64 2.02 0.59 9.67
N ILE A 65 3.00 1.29 9.11
CA ILE A 65 2.80 2.62 8.51
C ILE A 65 2.72 2.60 6.98
N GLY A 66 3.05 1.47 6.35
CA GLY A 66 2.96 1.33 4.90
C GLY A 66 3.42 -0.02 4.36
N LEU A 67 3.24 -0.20 3.06
CA LEU A 67 3.61 -1.39 2.31
C LEU A 67 4.36 -0.96 1.03
N THR A 68 5.34 -1.75 0.63
CA THR A 68 5.93 -1.70 -0.72
C THR A 68 5.69 -3.07 -1.35
N ILE A 69 4.81 -3.12 -2.34
CA ILE A 69 4.44 -4.34 -3.05
C ILE A 69 5.28 -4.42 -4.31
N LEU A 70 6.23 -5.35 -4.34
CA LEU A 70 7.07 -5.61 -5.50
C LEU A 70 6.34 -6.52 -6.50
N HIS A 71 6.78 -6.47 -7.75
CA HIS A 71 6.22 -7.23 -8.86
C HIS A 71 4.69 -7.06 -8.98
N ALA A 72 4.23 -5.82 -8.77
CA ALA A 72 2.81 -5.53 -8.58
C ALA A 72 1.96 -5.87 -9.82
N SER A 73 2.53 -5.84 -11.02
CA SER A 73 1.88 -6.26 -12.26
C SER A 73 1.52 -7.75 -12.34
N LYS A 74 2.06 -8.59 -11.45
CA LYS A 74 1.79 -10.04 -11.40
C LYS A 74 0.63 -10.43 -10.48
N ARG A 75 -0.07 -9.46 -9.90
CA ARG A 75 -1.15 -9.67 -8.92
C ARG A 75 -2.53 -9.41 -9.49
#